data_AF-A0A1B6FTA3-F1
#
_entry.id   AF-A0A1B6FTA3-F1
#
_cell.length_a   1.000
_cell.length_b   1.000
_cell.length_c   1.000
_cell.angle_alpha   90.00
_cell.angle_beta   90.00
_cell.angle_gamma   90.00
#
_symmetry.space_group_name_H-M   'P 1'
#
loop_
_entity.id
_entity.type
_entity.pdbx_description
1 polymer ?
#
loop_
_entity_poly.entity_id
_entity_poly.type
_entity_poly.pdbx_seq_one_letter_code
_entity_poly.pdbx_strand_id
1 'polypeptide(L)'
;DVAYIYEEKFSIKDLQQDIYHLAKKMEDGVQRGLILRNEKANENYSTDFIHRLYSEEGKGLFSARMNVLGHMQQGGSPSPFDRNMGTKLAAKAVKWLMDKIHKS
;
A
#
# COMPACT_ATOMS: atom_id res chain seq x y z
N ASP A 1 0.25 3.54 -12.54
CA ASP A 1 0.51 3.56 -11.08
C ASP A 1 -0.63 2.80 -10.44
N VAL A 2 -0.33 1.80 -9.61
CA VAL A 2 -1.30 0.77 -9.19
C VAL A 2 -1.09 0.44 -7.71
N ALA A 3 -2.17 0.14 -6.99
CA ALA A 3 -2.12 -0.32 -5.61
C ALA A 3 -2.90 -1.64 -5.45
N TYR A 4 -2.20 -2.75 -5.22
CA TYR A 4 -2.82 -4.05 -4.97
C TYR A 4 -3.17 -4.19 -3.48
N ILE A 5 -4.45 -4.40 -3.18
CA ILE A 5 -4.99 -4.52 -1.82
C ILE A 5 -5.82 -5.79 -1.66
N TYR A 6 -6.17 -6.17 -0.43
CA TYR A 6 -6.89 -7.42 -0.17
C TYR A 6 -8.40 -7.30 -0.48
N GLU A 7 -8.92 -6.09 -0.25
CA GLU A 7 -10.31 -5.69 -0.37
C GLU A 7 -10.77 -5.67 -1.83
N GLU A 8 -9.86 -5.42 -2.76
CA GLU A 8 -10.10 -5.45 -4.20
C GLU A 8 -9.44 -6.68 -4.81
N LYS A 9 -10.25 -7.66 -5.26
CA LYS A 9 -9.72 -8.88 -5.85
C LYS A 9 -9.16 -8.59 -7.22
N PHE A 10 -7.93 -9.07 -7.45
CA PHE A 10 -7.26 -8.99 -8.73
C PHE A 10 -6.79 -10.39 -9.17
N SER A 11 -6.78 -10.59 -10.46
CA SER A 11 -6.38 -11.80 -11.15
C SER A 11 -5.12 -11.54 -11.99
N ILE A 12 -4.60 -12.59 -12.61
CA ILE A 12 -3.47 -12.45 -13.53
C ILE A 12 -3.79 -11.54 -14.73
N LYS A 13 -5.07 -11.47 -15.15
CA LYS A 13 -5.48 -10.61 -16.27
C LYS A 13 -5.37 -9.14 -15.92
N ASP A 14 -5.69 -8.78 -14.67
CA ASP A 14 -5.59 -7.41 -14.17
C ASP A 14 -4.11 -6.97 -14.12
N LEU A 15 -3.23 -7.85 -13.61
CA LEU A 15 -1.78 -7.62 -13.61
C LEU A 15 -1.24 -7.41 -15.03
N GLN A 16 -1.66 -8.23 -15.99
CA GLN A 16 -1.26 -8.08 -17.39
C GLN A 16 -1.73 -6.74 -17.97
N GLN A 17 -2.99 -6.37 -17.72
CA GLN A 17 -3.53 -5.09 -18.19
C GLN A 17 -2.77 -3.90 -17.61
N ASP A 18 -2.40 -3.95 -16.33
CA ASP A 18 -1.60 -2.92 -15.67
C ASP A 18 -0.18 -2.79 -16.28
N ILE A 19 0.43 -3.91 -16.68
CA ILE A 19 1.71 -3.92 -17.38
C ILE A 19 1.59 -3.24 -18.74
N TYR A 20 0.55 -3.57 -19.53
CA TYR A 20 0.31 -2.91 -20.82
C TYR A 20 0.11 -1.40 -20.65
N HIS A 21 -0.66 -0.99 -19.64
CA HIS A 21 -0.84 0.43 -19.33
C HIS A 21 0.47 1.10 -18.94
N LEU A 22 1.32 0.43 -18.16
CA LEU A 22 2.63 0.95 -17.77
C LEU A 22 3.59 1.07 -18.96
N ALA A 23 3.63 0.06 -19.82
CA ALA A 23 4.43 0.05 -21.05
C ALA A 23 4.05 1.22 -21.96
N LYS A 24 2.76 1.38 -22.25
CA LYS A 24 2.25 2.50 -23.06
C LYS A 24 2.59 3.86 -22.45
N LYS A 25 2.44 4.00 -21.13
CA LYS A 25 2.79 5.23 -20.40
C LYS A 25 4.27 5.62 -20.57
N MET A 26 5.17 4.63 -20.69
CA MET A 26 6.60 4.85 -20.91
C MET A 26 6.89 5.32 -22.34
N GLU A 27 6.18 4.78 -23.34
CA GLU A 27 6.25 5.22 -24.74
C GLU A 27 5.75 6.67 -24.91
N ASP A 28 4.69 7.04 -24.18
CA ASP A 28 4.11 8.38 -24.18
C ASP A 28 4.97 9.43 -23.45
N GLY A 29 6.19 9.07 -23.00
CA GLY A 29 7.20 9.98 -22.46
C GLY A 29 7.29 10.05 -20.94
N VAL A 30 6.41 9.37 -20.19
CA VAL A 30 6.50 9.30 -18.72
C VAL A 30 7.30 8.08 -18.31
N GLN A 31 8.60 8.27 -18.08
CA GLN A 31 9.57 7.19 -17.86
C GLN A 31 9.61 6.61 -16.43
N ARG A 32 8.53 6.77 -15.64
CA ARG A 32 8.48 6.29 -14.25
C ARG A 32 7.10 5.74 -13.91
N GLY A 33 7.11 4.61 -13.20
CA GLY A 33 5.92 4.01 -12.59
C GLY A 33 6.17 3.63 -11.14
N LEU A 34 5.14 3.77 -10.31
CA LEU A 34 5.13 3.28 -8.94
C LEU A 34 3.99 2.29 -8.76
N ILE A 35 4.32 1.15 -8.19
CA ILE A 35 3.36 0.10 -7.84
C ILE A 35 3.47 -0.13 -6.34
N LEU A 36 2.34 -0.05 -5.66
CA LEU A 36 2.20 -0.39 -4.26
C LEU A 36 1.50 -1.74 -4.15
N ARG A 37 1.95 -2.57 -3.22
CA ARG A 37 1.29 -3.83 -2.91
C ARG A 37 1.17 -3.94 -1.40
N ASN A 38 -0.06 -4.07 -0.90
CA ASN A 38 -0.29 -4.40 0.48
C ASN A 38 0.31 -5.79 0.77
N GLU A 39 0.95 -5.95 1.94
CA GLU A 39 1.63 -7.18 2.34
C GLU A 39 0.74 -8.43 2.32
N LYS A 40 -0.58 -8.27 2.48
CA LYS A 40 -1.59 -9.32 2.52
C LYS A 40 -2.61 -9.23 1.38
N ALA A 41 -2.28 -8.51 0.31
CA ALA A 41 -3.18 -8.37 -0.85
C ALA A 41 -3.59 -9.72 -1.45
N ASN A 42 -2.65 -10.66 -1.54
CA ASN A 42 -2.86 -12.01 -2.04
C ASN A 42 -1.73 -12.94 -1.55
N GLU A 43 -2.05 -14.18 -1.21
CA GLU A 43 -1.06 -15.16 -0.72
C GLU A 43 -0.09 -15.64 -1.82
N ASN A 44 -0.60 -15.81 -3.04
CA ASN A 44 0.16 -16.36 -4.17
C ASN A 44 0.85 -15.24 -4.98
N TYR A 45 0.19 -14.11 -5.17
CA TYR A 45 0.75 -12.94 -5.86
C TYR A 45 1.57 -12.09 -4.88
N SER A 46 2.71 -12.65 -4.49
CA SER A 46 3.68 -12.03 -3.61
C SER A 46 4.39 -10.84 -4.28
N THR A 47 5.05 -10.01 -3.48
CA THR A 47 5.87 -8.90 -4.02
C THR A 47 6.95 -9.40 -4.99
N ASP A 48 7.57 -10.56 -4.70
CA ASP A 48 8.58 -11.18 -5.57
C ASP A 48 7.96 -11.69 -6.88
N PHE A 49 6.77 -12.31 -6.81
CA PHE A 49 6.05 -12.75 -8.01
C PHE A 49 5.72 -11.57 -8.93
N ILE A 50 5.13 -10.51 -8.39
CA ILE A 50 4.78 -9.30 -9.14
C ILE A 50 6.04 -8.66 -9.72
N HIS A 51 7.13 -8.57 -8.95
CA HIS A 51 8.40 -8.03 -9.43
C HIS A 51 8.95 -8.79 -10.64
N ARG A 52 8.96 -10.14 -10.58
CA ARG A 52 9.42 -10.99 -11.68
C ARG A 52 8.53 -10.84 -12.91
N LEU A 53 7.21 -10.83 -12.72
CA LEU A 53 6.24 -10.64 -13.79
C LEU A 53 6.48 -9.31 -14.52
N TYR A 54 6.56 -8.20 -13.78
CA TYR A 54 6.82 -6.89 -14.38
C TYR A 54 8.21 -6.78 -15.02
N SER A 55 9.21 -7.46 -14.46
CA SER A 55 10.57 -7.47 -15.02
C SER A 55 10.66 -8.26 -16.32
N GLU A 56 9.89 -9.35 -16.44
CA GLU A 56 9.87 -10.21 -17.63
C GLU A 56 9.04 -9.57 -18.75
N GLU A 57 7.81 -9.18 -18.46
CA GLU A 57 6.90 -8.58 -19.45
C GLU A 57 7.31 -7.15 -19.85
N GLY A 58 8.07 -6.46 -19.00
CA GLY A 58 8.62 -5.13 -19.29
C GLY A 58 9.93 -5.13 -20.08
N LYS A 59 10.48 -6.30 -20.45
CA LYS A 59 11.78 -6.41 -21.14
C LYS A 59 11.81 -5.57 -22.42
N GLY A 60 12.86 -4.77 -22.56
CA GLY A 60 13.05 -3.87 -23.69
C GLY A 60 12.31 -2.53 -23.56
N LEU A 61 11.42 -2.37 -22.58
CA LEU A 61 10.65 -1.14 -22.36
C LEU A 61 11.02 -0.47 -21.03
N PHE A 62 11.10 -1.23 -19.93
CA PHE A 62 11.48 -0.71 -18.61
C PHE A 62 12.17 -1.78 -17.75
N SER A 63 12.73 -1.34 -16.61
CA SER A 63 13.25 -2.23 -15.57
C SER A 63 12.47 -2.01 -14.27
N ALA A 64 12.24 -3.08 -13.51
CA ALA A 64 11.54 -3.02 -12.23
C ALA A 64 12.49 -3.29 -11.06
N ARG A 65 12.29 -2.55 -9.96
CA ARG A 65 12.95 -2.79 -8.67
C ARG A 65 11.88 -2.98 -7.61
N MET A 66 12.11 -3.95 -6.71
CA MET A 66 11.24 -4.15 -5.54
C MET A 66 11.89 -3.60 -4.28
N ASN A 67 11.08 -3.01 -3.40
CA ASN A 67 11.47 -2.61 -2.05
C ASN A 67 10.37 -3.02 -1.08
N VAL A 68 10.75 -3.72 -0.01
CA VAL A 68 9.87 -4.02 1.12
C VAL A 68 10.21 -3.05 2.24
N LEU A 69 9.30 -2.12 2.54
CA LEU A 69 9.55 -1.04 3.50
C LEU A 69 9.70 -1.55 4.94
N GLY A 70 8.90 -2.56 5.31
CA GLY A 70 8.94 -3.21 6.62
C GLY A 70 8.65 -2.24 7.78
N HIS A 71 9.30 -2.49 8.92
CA HIS A 71 9.01 -1.82 10.19
C HIS A 71 9.28 -0.32 10.21
N MET A 72 10.03 0.22 9.23
CA MET A 72 10.20 1.67 9.10
C MET A 72 8.86 2.41 8.95
N GLN A 73 7.83 1.73 8.42
CA GLN A 73 6.48 2.28 8.29
C GLN A 73 5.77 2.55 9.63
N GLN A 74 6.25 1.98 10.74
CA GLN A 74 5.76 2.33 12.09
C GLN A 74 6.09 3.78 12.45
N GLY A 75 7.01 4.41 11.72
CA GLY A 75 7.47 5.77 11.93
C GLY A 75 8.50 5.86 13.05
N GLY A 76 8.82 7.10 13.40
CA GLY A 76 9.67 7.43 14.54
C GLY A 76 8.89 8.29 15.53
N SER A 77 9.02 9.61 15.38
CA SER A 77 8.15 10.54 16.11
C SER A 77 6.76 10.60 15.46
N PRO A 78 5.67 10.53 16.25
CA PRO A 78 4.31 10.59 15.72
C PRO A 78 4.04 11.94 15.05
N SER A 79 3.24 11.93 13.98
CA SER A 79 2.89 13.16 13.27
C SER A 79 2.04 14.09 14.16
N PRO A 80 1.98 15.40 13.89
CA PRO A 80 1.08 16.31 14.61
C PRO A 80 -0.38 15.83 14.62
N PHE A 81 -0.83 15.18 13.54
CA PHE A 81 -2.16 14.60 13.44
C PHE A 81 -2.33 13.45 14.46
N ASP A 82 -1.41 12.49 14.46
CA ASP A 82 -1.46 11.33 15.36
C ASP A 82 -1.41 11.75 16.84
N ARG A 83 -0.59 12.76 17.16
CA ARG A 83 -0.51 13.34 18.52
C ARG A 83 -1.84 13.92 18.98
N ASN A 84 -2.45 14.75 18.13
CA ASN A 84 -3.72 15.40 18.45
C ASN A 84 -4.87 14.38 18.50
N MET A 85 -4.90 13.43 17.56
CA MET A 85 -5.92 12.38 17.50
C MET A 85 -5.85 11.47 18.73
N GLY A 86 -4.65 10.98 19.08
CA GLY A 86 -4.43 10.16 20.28
C GLY A 86 -4.90 10.88 21.55
N THR A 87 -4.53 12.15 21.71
CA THR A 87 -4.94 12.97 22.88
C THR A 87 -6.47 13.11 22.96
N LYS A 88 -7.12 13.46 21.84
CA LYS A 88 -8.59 13.65 21.81
C LYS A 88 -9.35 12.37 22.08
N LEU A 89 -8.93 11.25 21.48
CA LEU A 89 -9.59 9.96 21.66
C LEU A 89 -9.38 9.42 23.08
N ALA A 90 -8.18 9.57 23.65
CA ALA A 90 -7.90 9.19 25.04
C ALA A 90 -8.78 9.96 26.02
N ALA A 91 -8.87 11.29 25.88
CA ALA A 91 -9.73 12.12 26.72
C ALA A 91 -11.21 11.69 26.62
N LYS A 92 -11.69 11.39 25.41
CA LYS A 92 -13.06 10.91 25.19
C LYS A 92 -13.31 9.54 25.83
N ALA A 93 -12.35 8.61 25.73
CA ALA A 93 -12.45 7.28 26.32
C ALA A 93 -12.49 7.34 27.86
N VAL A 94 -11.62 8.15 28.48
CA VAL A 94 -11.60 8.33 29.94
C VAL A 94 -12.90 8.96 30.42
N LYS A 95 -13.40 10.00 29.73
CA LYS A 95 -14.70 10.61 30.06
C LYS A 95 -15.82 9.57 30.01
N TRP A 96 -15.86 8.74 28.97
CA TRP A 96 -16.85 7.68 28.84
C TRP A 96 -16.77 6.66 29.98
N LEU A 97 -15.56 6.26 30.40
CA LEU A 97 -15.36 5.37 31.54
C LEU A 97 -15.86 5.98 32.85
N MET A 98 -15.54 7.25 33.11
CA MET A 98 -16.02 7.96 34.29
C MET A 98 -17.55 8.04 34.33
N ASP A 99 -18.18 8.37 33.20
CA ASP A 99 -19.64 8.42 33.09
C ASP A 99 -20.29 7.05 33.34
N LYS A 100 -19.63 5.95 32.95
CA LYS A 100 -20.12 4.59 33.19
C LYS A 100 -20.01 4.17 34.65
N ILE A 101 -18.92 4.53 35.31
CA ILE A 101 -18.70 4.25 36.74
C ILE A 101 -19.72 5.02 37.60
N HIS A 102 -19.99 6.29 37.29
CA HIS A 102 -20.96 7.10 38.07
C HIS A 102 -22.43 6.72 37.83
N LYS A 103 -22.73 5.91 36.80
CA LYS A 103 -24.08 5.44 36.48
C LYS A 103 -24.35 4.01 36.95
N SER A 104 -23.34 3.33 37.49
CA SER A 104 -23.46 2.02 38.14
C SER A 104 -23.61 2.23 39.66
#